data_AF-A0A9D7P7S9-F1
#
_entry.id   AF-A0A9D7P7S9-F1
#
_cell.length_a   1.000
_cell.length_b   1.000
_cell.length_c   1.000
_cell.angle_alpha   90.00
_cell.angle_beta   90.00
_cell.angle_gamma   90.00
#
_symmetry.space_group_name_H-M   'P 1'
#
loop_
_entity.id
_entity.type
_entity.pdbx_description
1 polymer ?
#
loop_
_entity_poly.entity_id
_entity_poly.type
_entity_poly.pdbx_seq_one_letter_code
_entity_poly.pdbx_strand_id
1 'polypeptide(L)'
;MVGRIFSVFALSMMIMFGHLRVANAAPEMKAEAGWPSAGLLDAAASQNLVLKTNLQWFFGGRAQRGWYLYTPLIGRLLGGDHDAGSREFAEGIYRWQQAYGLNSTGVLDRDTWMSMVVFFQAGRAKGQVATRDSLILAPESDFYDAARPLELRYVDREAYAAYKRMIDAAAEAGTRAAYLKIVSAFRSPAYQAALRRNSPNSGRAGLAINSPHFTGRALDLYVGAEPVSTSDPNRLIQINSPAYQWLVKNAHRFGFHPYFYEPWHWEYRP
;
A
#
# COMPACT_ATOMS: atom_id res chain seq x y z
N MET A 1 -32.30 -11.61 -44.83
CA MET A 1 -32.75 -11.71 -43.43
C MET A 1 -31.59 -12.30 -42.63
N VAL A 2 -30.70 -11.45 -42.12
CA VAL A 2 -29.59 -11.84 -41.23
C VAL A 2 -29.52 -10.78 -40.14
N GLY A 3 -29.71 -11.22 -38.90
CA GLY A 3 -29.99 -10.39 -37.74
C GLY A 3 -28.74 -9.89 -37.03
N ARG A 4 -28.76 -8.58 -36.76
CA ARG A 4 -28.34 -7.87 -35.54
C ARG A 4 -27.04 -8.28 -34.85
N ILE A 5 -26.02 -7.47 -35.15
CA ILE A 5 -24.85 -7.17 -34.31
C ILE A 5 -25.36 -6.52 -33.00
N PHE A 6 -25.01 -7.11 -31.85
CA PHE A 6 -25.09 -6.42 -30.56
C PHE A 6 -23.69 -5.96 -30.15
N SER A 7 -23.46 -4.64 -30.28
CA SER A 7 -22.41 -3.91 -29.59
C SER A 7 -22.64 -3.98 -28.08
N VAL A 8 -21.66 -4.48 -27.32
CA VAL A 8 -21.59 -4.23 -25.88
C VAL A 8 -20.72 -3.00 -25.68
N PHE A 9 -21.37 -1.92 -25.24
CA PHE A 9 -20.75 -0.66 -24.83
C PHE A 9 -19.77 -0.92 -23.67
N ALA A 10 -18.49 -0.68 -23.90
CA ALA A 10 -17.55 -0.39 -22.83
C ALA A 10 -17.84 1.05 -22.34
N LEU A 11 -18.53 1.17 -21.21
CA LEU A 11 -18.70 2.46 -20.55
C LEU A 11 -17.36 2.84 -19.91
N SER A 12 -16.51 3.53 -20.67
CA SER A 12 -15.35 4.24 -20.15
C SER A 12 -15.83 5.29 -19.17
N MET A 13 -15.69 5.03 -17.87
CA MET A 13 -15.85 6.05 -16.84
C MET A 13 -14.64 6.99 -16.94
N MET A 14 -14.77 7.98 -17.83
CA MET A 14 -13.85 9.09 -17.98
C MET A 14 -13.98 9.95 -16.73
N ILE A 15 -13.14 9.68 -15.74
CA ILE A 15 -12.90 10.64 -14.66
C ILE A 15 -12.25 11.84 -15.34
N MET A 16 -12.99 12.94 -15.45
CA MET A 16 -12.44 14.22 -15.85
C MET A 16 -11.36 14.61 -14.83
N PHE A 17 -10.11 14.40 -15.20
CA PHE A 17 -8.97 15.00 -14.52
C PHE A 17 -9.00 16.50 -14.81
N GLY A 18 -9.66 17.26 -13.94
CA GLY A 18 -9.25 18.63 -13.70
C GLY A 18 -7.75 18.60 -13.38
N HIS A 19 -6.97 19.43 -14.06
CA HIS A 19 -5.52 19.48 -13.91
C HIS A 19 -5.16 19.74 -12.44
N LEU A 20 -4.80 18.71 -11.68
CA LEU A 20 -4.05 18.90 -10.45
C LEU A 20 -2.65 19.38 -10.86
N ARG A 21 -2.45 20.69 -10.84
CA ARG A 21 -1.11 21.25 -10.71
C ARG A 21 -0.53 20.69 -9.42
N VAL A 22 0.57 19.94 -9.52
CA VAL A 22 1.49 19.76 -8.40
C VAL A 22 2.13 21.12 -8.17
N ALA A 23 1.49 21.94 -7.33
CA ALA A 23 2.06 23.19 -6.89
C ALA A 23 3.15 22.86 -5.86
N ASN A 24 4.41 23.03 -6.24
CA ASN A 24 5.50 23.24 -5.30
C ASN A 24 5.35 24.64 -4.69
N ALA A 25 4.35 24.82 -3.85
CA ALA A 25 4.15 25.96 -2.97
C ALA A 25 3.06 25.57 -1.97
N ALA A 26 3.29 25.80 -0.68
CA ALA A 26 2.23 25.68 0.31
C ALA A 26 1.03 26.55 -0.14
N PRO A 27 -0.19 26.01 -0.21
CA PRO A 27 -1.34 26.78 -0.64
C PRO A 27 -1.58 27.95 0.32
N GLU A 28 -1.79 29.15 -0.23
CA GLU A 28 -2.23 30.32 0.53
C GLU A 28 -3.55 30.00 1.25
N MET A 29 -3.57 30.20 2.58
CA MET A 29 -4.74 30.03 3.43
C MET A 29 -5.88 30.96 2.96
N LYS A 30 -6.94 30.36 2.41
CA LYS A 30 -8.27 31.01 2.42
C LYS A 30 -8.79 31.01 3.86
N ALA A 31 -9.44 32.11 4.25
CA ALA A 31 -9.97 32.35 5.60
C ALA A 31 -10.71 31.13 6.17
N GLU A 32 -10.38 30.79 7.43
CA GLU A 32 -10.79 29.58 8.12
C GLU A 32 -12.31 29.50 8.32
N ALA A 33 -12.93 28.41 7.84
CA ALA A 33 -14.05 27.85 8.57
C ALA A 33 -13.53 27.50 9.98
N GLY A 34 -14.11 28.09 11.02
CA GLY A 34 -13.66 27.87 12.40
C GLY A 34 -13.61 26.39 12.76
N TRP A 35 -12.72 26.03 13.69
CA TRP A 35 -12.54 24.66 14.16
C TRP A 35 -13.88 24.04 14.61
N PRO A 36 -14.18 22.77 14.26
CA PRO A 36 -15.44 22.13 14.62
C PRO A 36 -15.60 22.05 16.14
N SER A 37 -16.84 22.13 16.61
CA SER A 37 -17.13 21.95 18.03
C SER A 37 -16.79 20.53 18.48
N ALA A 38 -16.50 20.35 19.77
CA ALA A 38 -16.22 19.05 20.36
C ALA A 38 -17.33 18.02 20.07
N GLY A 39 -18.61 18.45 20.13
CA GLY A 39 -19.75 17.58 19.85
C GLY A 39 -19.82 17.10 18.40
N LEU A 40 -19.40 17.91 17.42
CA LEU A 40 -19.30 17.46 16.03
C LEU A 40 -18.20 16.42 15.85
N LEU A 41 -17.05 16.62 16.50
CA LEU A 41 -15.95 15.66 16.47
C LEU A 41 -16.29 14.35 17.18
N ASP A 42 -17.04 14.38 18.28
CA ASP A 42 -17.51 13.17 18.97
C ASP A 42 -18.51 12.37 18.10
N ALA A 43 -19.39 13.07 17.38
CA ALA A 43 -20.29 12.44 16.41
C ALA A 43 -19.51 11.81 15.24
N ALA A 44 -18.50 12.51 14.72
CA ALA A 44 -17.61 11.98 13.69
C ALA A 44 -16.83 10.75 14.17
N ALA A 45 -16.33 10.77 15.41
CA ALA A 45 -15.65 9.64 16.04
C ALA A 45 -16.57 8.41 16.14
N SER A 46 -17.82 8.59 16.59
CA SER A 46 -18.82 7.52 16.62
C SER A 46 -19.09 6.94 15.22
N GLN A 47 -19.14 7.78 14.20
CA GLN A 47 -19.32 7.34 12.82
C GLN A 47 -18.09 6.60 12.28
N ASN A 48 -16.88 7.06 12.61
CA ASN A 48 -15.63 6.40 12.25
C ASN A 48 -15.53 4.99 12.82
N LEU A 49 -15.96 4.78 14.07
CA LEU A 49 -16.02 3.46 14.69
C LEU A 49 -16.88 2.49 13.87
N VAL A 50 -18.03 2.95 13.36
CA VAL A 50 -18.91 2.14 12.50
C VAL A 50 -18.30 1.90 11.13
N LEU A 51 -17.74 2.95 10.50
CA LEU A 51 -17.20 2.88 9.15
C LEU A 51 -15.91 2.05 9.06
N LYS A 52 -15.14 1.96 10.16
CA LYS A 52 -13.96 1.10 10.29
C LYS A 52 -14.19 -0.31 9.76
N THR A 53 -15.38 -0.89 9.99
CA THR A 53 -15.74 -2.25 9.56
C THR A 53 -16.88 -2.31 8.55
N ASN A 54 -17.51 -1.19 8.19
CA ASN A 54 -18.71 -1.20 7.34
C ASN A 54 -18.63 -0.31 6.10
N LEU A 55 -17.61 0.56 5.97
CA LEU A 55 -17.43 1.36 4.78
C LEU A 55 -17.34 0.46 3.55
N GLN A 56 -18.27 0.59 2.61
CA GLN A 56 -18.21 -0.12 1.34
C GLN A 56 -17.28 0.65 0.40
N TRP A 57 -16.39 -0.04 -0.29
CA TRP A 57 -15.54 0.56 -1.33
C TRP A 57 -15.06 -0.52 -2.31
N PHE A 58 -14.33 -0.12 -3.35
CA PHE A 58 -13.91 -1.03 -4.42
C PHE A 58 -12.45 -0.80 -4.78
N PHE A 59 -11.69 -1.88 -4.92
CA PHE A 59 -10.29 -1.82 -5.32
C PHE A 59 -9.86 -3.11 -6.00
N GLY A 60 -9.05 -3.01 -7.06
CA GLY A 60 -8.48 -4.18 -7.74
C GLY A 60 -9.52 -5.17 -8.28
N GLY A 61 -10.69 -4.69 -8.73
CA GLY A 61 -11.76 -5.56 -9.21
C GLY A 61 -12.57 -6.25 -8.12
N ARG A 62 -12.40 -5.87 -6.84
CA ARG A 62 -13.06 -6.49 -5.70
C ARG A 62 -13.78 -5.47 -4.83
N ALA A 63 -14.99 -5.81 -4.41
CA ALA A 63 -15.66 -5.11 -3.32
C ALA A 63 -14.87 -5.30 -2.03
N GLN A 64 -14.77 -4.23 -1.24
CA GLN A 64 -14.04 -4.15 0.01
C GLN A 64 -14.99 -3.65 1.10
N ARG A 65 -14.76 -4.08 2.35
CA ARG A 65 -15.58 -3.71 3.50
C ARG A 65 -14.72 -3.22 4.65
N GLY A 66 -15.01 -1.99 5.11
CA GLY A 66 -14.26 -1.29 6.12
C GLY A 66 -12.86 -0.87 5.66
N TRP A 67 -12.18 -0.12 6.52
CA TRP A 67 -10.77 0.26 6.37
C TRP A 67 -9.89 -0.28 7.51
N TYR A 68 -10.42 -1.16 8.35
CA TYR A 68 -9.73 -1.72 9.51
C TYR A 68 -8.39 -2.41 9.19
N LEU A 69 -8.20 -2.93 7.97
CA LEU A 69 -6.94 -3.53 7.51
C LEU A 69 -5.84 -2.51 7.23
N TYR A 70 -6.13 -1.22 7.33
CA TYR A 70 -5.21 -0.13 7.02
C TYR A 70 -4.96 0.78 8.22
N THR A 71 -5.45 0.41 9.42
CA THR A 71 -5.28 1.21 10.64
C THR A 71 -3.83 1.62 10.89
N PRO A 72 -2.80 0.79 10.69
CA PRO A 72 -1.43 1.23 10.98
C PRO A 72 -0.96 2.31 9.98
N LEU A 73 -1.33 2.18 8.70
CA LEU A 73 -1.02 3.16 7.66
C LEU A 73 -1.74 4.49 7.89
N ILE A 74 -3.03 4.42 8.25
CA ILE A 74 -3.83 5.59 8.60
C ILE A 74 -3.22 6.27 9.82
N GLY A 75 -2.91 5.52 10.89
CA GLY A 75 -2.29 6.09 12.09
C GLY A 75 -0.97 6.78 11.79
N ARG A 76 -0.10 6.17 10.95
CA ARG A 76 1.15 6.81 10.50
C ARG A 76 0.89 8.11 9.75
N LEU A 77 -0.11 8.14 8.88
CA LEU A 77 -0.49 9.31 8.08
C LEU A 77 -1.03 10.46 8.96
N LEU A 78 -1.80 10.12 9.99
CA LEU A 78 -2.37 11.08 10.94
C LEU A 78 -1.40 11.50 12.06
N GLY A 79 -0.23 10.86 12.15
CA GLY A 79 0.79 11.17 13.16
C GLY A 79 0.57 10.50 14.52
N GLY A 80 -0.28 9.49 14.63
CA GLY A 80 -0.57 8.78 15.87
C GLY A 80 -1.49 7.57 15.70
N ASP A 81 -1.39 6.60 16.60
CA ASP A 81 -2.27 5.43 16.64
C ASP A 81 -3.45 5.73 17.58
N HIS A 82 -4.46 6.40 17.04
CA HIS A 82 -5.67 6.80 17.78
C HIS A 82 -6.80 5.80 17.49
N ASP A 83 -7.60 5.48 18.51
CA ASP A 83 -8.77 4.63 18.29
C ASP A 83 -9.75 5.32 17.33
N ALA A 84 -10.38 4.54 16.45
CA ALA A 84 -11.30 5.07 15.44
C ALA A 84 -12.51 5.80 16.06
N GLY A 85 -12.93 5.39 17.26
CA GLY A 85 -13.99 6.00 18.04
C GLY A 85 -13.54 7.17 18.91
N SER A 86 -12.30 7.62 18.80
CA SER A 86 -11.75 8.72 19.59
C SER A 86 -11.88 10.08 18.88
N ARG A 87 -11.95 11.15 19.68
CA ARG A 87 -11.97 12.52 19.18
C ARG A 87 -10.66 12.85 18.47
N GLU A 88 -9.54 12.38 18.99
CA GLU A 88 -8.20 12.60 18.44
C GLU A 88 -8.08 12.05 17.00
N PHE A 89 -8.68 10.88 16.75
CA PHE A 89 -8.76 10.32 15.39
C PHE A 89 -9.60 11.22 14.47
N ALA A 90 -10.78 11.65 14.92
CA ALA A 90 -11.64 12.54 14.13
C ALA A 90 -10.97 13.89 13.83
N GLU A 91 -10.23 14.46 14.78
CA GLU A 91 -9.42 15.66 14.55
C GLU A 91 -8.31 15.44 13.53
N GLY A 92 -7.62 14.30 13.61
CA GLY A 92 -6.59 13.93 12.63
C GLY A 92 -7.18 13.86 11.22
N ILE A 93 -8.33 13.20 11.06
CA ILE A 93 -9.04 13.14 9.78
C ILE A 93 -9.46 14.53 9.32
N TYR A 94 -10.00 15.37 10.21
CA TYR A 94 -10.40 16.73 9.87
C TYR A 94 -9.21 17.55 9.33
N ARG A 95 -8.05 17.52 10.01
CA ARG A 95 -6.83 18.20 9.55
C ARG A 95 -6.37 17.68 8.20
N TRP A 96 -6.44 16.36 8.00
CA TRP A 96 -6.06 15.74 6.74
C TRP A 96 -7.02 16.15 5.61
N GLN A 97 -8.33 16.16 5.84
CA GLN A 97 -9.33 16.63 4.87
C GLN A 97 -9.08 18.09 4.46
N GLN A 98 -8.80 18.98 5.43
CA GLN A 98 -8.44 20.38 5.16
C GLN A 98 -7.20 20.47 4.26
N ALA A 99 -6.14 19.73 4.61
CA ALA A 99 -4.88 19.74 3.87
C ALA A 99 -5.01 19.23 2.41
N TYR A 100 -5.99 18.38 2.14
CA TYR A 100 -6.24 17.79 0.81
C TYR A 100 -7.46 18.40 0.10
N GLY A 101 -8.03 19.49 0.62
CA GLY A 101 -9.15 20.21 0.01
C GLY A 101 -10.45 19.42 -0.07
N LEU A 102 -10.65 18.49 0.87
CA LEU A 102 -11.88 17.71 1.00
C LEU A 102 -12.88 18.42 1.93
N ASN A 103 -14.12 17.91 1.97
CA ASN A 103 -15.08 18.34 2.99
C ASN A 103 -14.62 17.87 4.38
N SER A 104 -14.25 18.82 5.24
CA SER A 104 -13.62 18.53 6.52
C SER A 104 -14.65 18.22 7.61
N THR A 105 -15.09 16.97 7.65
CA THR A 105 -16.10 16.46 8.58
C THR A 105 -15.49 15.76 9.80
N GLY A 106 -14.21 15.39 9.75
CA GLY A 106 -13.58 14.49 10.71
C GLY A 106 -13.96 13.02 10.52
N VAL A 107 -14.77 12.70 9.50
CA VAL A 107 -15.23 11.34 9.19
C VAL A 107 -14.37 10.75 8.08
N LEU A 108 -13.75 9.59 8.32
CA LEU A 108 -13.07 8.78 7.31
C LEU A 108 -14.12 8.03 6.47
N ASP A 109 -14.83 8.80 5.67
CA ASP A 109 -15.81 8.35 4.69
C ASP A 109 -15.14 7.82 3.40
N ARG A 110 -15.97 7.51 2.40
CA ARG A 110 -15.48 6.95 1.13
C ARG A 110 -14.54 7.91 0.41
N ASP A 111 -14.88 9.18 0.33
CA ASP A 111 -14.12 10.16 -0.46
C ASP A 111 -12.78 10.43 0.20
N THR A 112 -12.78 10.57 1.53
CA THR A 112 -11.56 10.68 2.34
C THR A 112 -10.69 9.43 2.20
N TRP A 113 -11.28 8.24 2.34
CA TRP A 113 -10.56 6.98 2.17
C TRP A 113 -9.95 6.82 0.78
N MET A 114 -10.71 7.11 -0.28
CA MET A 114 -10.21 7.00 -1.65
C MET A 114 -9.11 8.03 -1.95
N SER A 115 -9.18 9.22 -1.36
CA SER A 115 -8.09 10.20 -1.45
C SER A 115 -6.82 9.69 -0.74
N MET A 116 -6.93 9.04 0.43
CA MET A 116 -5.79 8.37 1.09
C MET A 116 -5.22 7.23 0.23
N VAL A 117 -6.08 6.44 -0.41
CA VAL A 117 -5.67 5.38 -1.35
C VAL A 117 -4.90 5.94 -2.55
N VAL A 118 -5.27 7.12 -3.06
CA VAL A 118 -4.49 7.82 -4.08
C VAL A 118 -3.14 8.24 -3.52
N PHE A 119 -3.11 8.84 -2.32
CA PHE A 119 -1.87 9.23 -1.65
C PHE A 119 -0.90 8.04 -1.48
N PHE A 120 -1.37 6.90 -0.97
CA PHE A 120 -0.52 5.71 -0.79
C PHE A 120 0.04 5.17 -2.11
N GLN A 121 -0.65 5.41 -3.24
CA GLN A 121 -0.22 4.93 -4.55
C GLN A 121 0.59 5.96 -5.36
N ALA A 122 0.71 7.20 -4.90
CA ALA A 122 1.19 8.33 -5.70
C ALA A 122 2.65 8.21 -6.19
N GLY A 123 3.45 7.30 -5.64
CA GLY A 123 4.85 7.08 -6.07
C GLY A 123 5.15 5.67 -6.59
N ARG A 124 4.16 4.84 -6.92
CA ARG A 124 4.45 3.46 -7.36
C ARG A 124 5.25 3.43 -8.65
N ALA A 125 6.26 2.56 -8.71
CA ALA A 125 7.02 2.35 -9.93
C ALA A 125 6.12 1.78 -11.03
N LYS A 126 6.18 2.34 -12.25
CA LYS A 126 5.38 1.91 -13.40
C LYS A 126 6.26 1.75 -14.63
N GLY A 127 6.17 0.60 -15.28
CA GLY A 127 6.78 0.35 -16.60
C GLY A 127 8.31 0.26 -16.64
N GLN A 128 8.98 0.33 -15.49
CA GLN A 128 10.42 0.19 -15.39
C GLN A 128 10.82 -1.28 -15.26
N VAL A 129 11.91 -1.65 -15.94
CA VAL A 129 12.51 -2.98 -15.88
C VAL A 129 13.99 -2.82 -15.55
N ALA A 130 14.48 -3.57 -14.56
CA ALA A 130 15.89 -3.58 -14.18
C ALA A 130 16.76 -4.07 -15.34
N THR A 131 17.94 -3.48 -15.47
CA THR A 131 19.01 -4.05 -16.28
C THR A 131 19.77 -5.07 -15.45
N ARG A 132 20.50 -5.97 -16.12
CA ARG A 132 21.26 -7.00 -15.42
C ARG A 132 22.31 -6.41 -14.48
N ASP A 133 22.93 -5.30 -14.87
CA ASP A 133 24.03 -4.66 -14.13
C ASP A 133 23.57 -3.93 -12.86
N SER A 134 22.30 -3.55 -12.80
CA SER A 134 21.70 -2.95 -11.60
C SER A 134 21.34 -3.98 -10.53
N LEU A 135 21.33 -5.27 -10.89
CA LEU A 135 20.94 -6.37 -10.01
C LEU A 135 22.16 -7.05 -9.38
N ILE A 136 21.99 -7.51 -8.15
CA ILE A 136 22.92 -8.40 -7.46
C ILE A 136 22.19 -9.66 -7.00
N LEU A 137 22.94 -10.75 -6.80
CA LEU A 137 22.41 -11.99 -6.23
C LEU A 137 22.45 -11.88 -4.70
N ALA A 138 21.28 -11.88 -4.06
CA ALA A 138 21.20 -11.91 -2.61
C ALA A 138 21.41 -13.36 -2.07
N PRO A 139 22.05 -13.51 -0.90
CA PRO A 139 22.33 -14.81 -0.29
C PRO A 139 21.03 -15.50 0.13
N GLU A 140 21.01 -16.84 0.10
CA GLU A 140 19.84 -17.63 0.48
C GLU A 140 19.41 -17.44 1.94
N SER A 141 20.36 -17.06 2.82
CA SER A 141 20.10 -16.76 4.23
C SER A 141 19.09 -15.62 4.42
N ASP A 142 19.04 -14.68 3.46
CA ASP A 142 18.15 -13.52 3.48
C ASP A 142 16.75 -13.86 2.92
N PHE A 143 16.56 -15.03 2.30
CA PHE A 143 15.27 -15.47 1.80
C PHE A 143 14.49 -16.28 2.83
N TYR A 144 13.17 -16.14 2.79
CA TYR A 144 12.24 -16.89 3.63
C TYR A 144 12.29 -18.38 3.30
N ASP A 145 12.31 -18.70 2.01
CA ASP A 145 12.56 -20.04 1.48
C ASP A 145 14.01 -20.13 0.99
N ALA A 146 14.85 -20.89 1.68
CA ALA A 146 16.25 -21.08 1.30
C ALA A 146 16.39 -21.84 -0.04
N ALA A 147 15.39 -22.64 -0.43
CA ALA A 147 15.36 -23.35 -1.70
C ALA A 147 14.96 -22.44 -2.88
N ARG A 148 14.82 -21.12 -2.66
CA ARG A 148 14.46 -20.18 -3.72
C ARG A 148 15.46 -20.26 -4.89
N PRO A 149 14.98 -20.50 -6.13
CA PRO A 149 15.84 -20.57 -7.30
C PRO A 149 16.70 -19.30 -7.47
N LEU A 150 17.93 -19.48 -7.95
CA LEU A 150 18.92 -18.39 -8.10
C LEU A 150 18.39 -17.21 -8.92
N GLU A 151 17.65 -17.50 -9.98
CA GLU A 151 17.05 -16.50 -10.88
C GLU A 151 15.98 -15.63 -10.22
N LEU A 152 15.43 -16.07 -9.08
CA LEU A 152 14.43 -15.35 -8.29
C LEU A 152 15.02 -14.68 -7.04
N ARG A 153 16.36 -14.74 -6.89
CA ARG A 153 17.10 -14.13 -5.78
C ARG A 153 17.81 -12.82 -6.15
N TYR A 154 17.55 -12.30 -7.35
CA TYR A 154 18.09 -11.02 -7.76
C TYR A 154 17.34 -9.85 -7.09
N VAL A 155 18.10 -8.82 -6.73
CA VAL A 155 17.61 -7.58 -6.11
C VAL A 155 18.40 -6.41 -6.69
N ASP A 156 17.78 -5.24 -6.85
CA ASP A 156 18.50 -4.01 -7.17
C ASP A 156 19.56 -3.71 -6.10
N ARG A 157 20.76 -3.31 -6.53
CA ARG A 157 21.93 -3.10 -5.66
C ARG A 157 21.67 -2.09 -4.54
N GLU A 158 21.02 -0.97 -4.87
CA GLU A 158 20.74 0.08 -3.89
C GLU A 158 19.62 -0.34 -2.95
N ALA A 159 18.56 -0.96 -3.50
CA ALA A 159 17.47 -1.50 -2.71
C ALA A 159 17.97 -2.57 -1.73
N TYR A 160 18.88 -3.45 -2.14
CA TYR A 160 19.46 -4.46 -1.27
C TYR A 160 20.32 -3.84 -0.17
N ALA A 161 21.16 -2.85 -0.50
CA ALA A 161 21.95 -2.15 0.52
C ALA A 161 21.06 -1.43 1.55
N ALA A 162 19.97 -0.80 1.10
CA ALA A 162 18.98 -0.18 1.98
C ALA A 162 18.24 -1.22 2.83
N TYR A 163 17.89 -2.37 2.24
CA TYR A 163 17.28 -3.50 2.94
C TYR A 163 18.15 -3.99 4.09
N LYS A 164 19.47 -4.14 3.89
CA LYS A 164 20.40 -4.55 4.95
C LYS A 164 20.41 -3.55 6.12
N ARG A 165 20.50 -2.25 5.83
CA ARG A 165 20.40 -1.22 6.90
C ARG A 165 19.05 -1.25 7.62
N MET A 166 17.96 -1.53 6.91
CA MET A 166 16.63 -1.62 7.48
C MET A 166 16.49 -2.83 8.41
N ILE A 167 16.98 -4.01 8.02
CA ILE A 167 16.89 -5.21 8.88
C ILE A 167 17.80 -5.10 10.11
N ASP A 168 18.96 -4.46 9.99
CA ASP A 168 19.85 -4.23 11.14
C ASP A 168 19.16 -3.35 12.19
N ALA A 169 18.57 -2.23 11.76
CA ALA A 169 17.79 -1.35 12.64
C ALA A 169 16.53 -2.03 13.20
N ALA A 170 15.90 -2.93 12.44
CA ALA A 170 14.76 -3.71 12.92
C ALA A 170 15.19 -4.70 14.02
N ALA A 171 16.34 -5.34 13.85
CA ALA A 171 16.91 -6.27 14.81
C ALA A 171 17.33 -5.55 16.11
N GLU A 172 17.96 -4.39 16.01
CA GLU A 172 18.27 -3.52 17.16
C GLU A 172 17.00 -3.12 17.94
N ALA A 173 15.88 -2.91 17.23
CA ALA A 173 14.58 -2.63 17.84
C ALA A 173 13.84 -3.88 18.36
N GLY A 174 14.46 -5.07 18.34
CA GLY A 174 13.91 -6.31 18.88
C GLY A 174 13.05 -7.12 17.90
N THR A 175 13.05 -6.80 16.60
CA THR A 175 12.36 -7.62 15.59
C THR A 175 13.09 -8.96 15.43
N ARG A 176 12.35 -10.07 15.52
CA ARG A 176 12.93 -11.42 15.38
C ARG A 176 13.53 -11.61 13.99
N ALA A 177 14.71 -12.24 13.92
CA ALA A 177 15.42 -12.49 12.66
C ALA A 177 14.65 -13.35 11.63
N ALA A 178 13.63 -14.09 12.06
CA ALA A 178 12.74 -14.80 11.14
C ALA A 178 11.83 -13.86 10.33
N TYR A 179 11.50 -12.68 10.87
CA TYR A 179 10.77 -11.64 10.17
C TYR A 179 11.67 -10.89 9.19
N LEU A 180 11.04 -10.21 8.23
CA LEU A 180 11.68 -9.38 7.21
C LEU A 180 12.60 -10.12 6.25
N LYS A 181 12.62 -11.46 6.30
CA LYS A 181 13.20 -12.28 5.23
C LYS A 181 12.47 -12.03 3.90
N ILE A 182 13.22 -12.03 2.81
CA ILE A 182 12.69 -11.81 1.46
C ILE A 182 11.91 -13.05 1.02
N VAL A 183 10.62 -12.88 0.75
CA VAL A 183 9.77 -13.89 0.12
C VAL A 183 9.93 -13.83 -1.40
N SER A 184 9.99 -12.62 -1.96
CA SER A 184 10.10 -12.40 -3.39
C SER A 184 10.72 -11.02 -3.70
N ALA A 185 11.53 -10.93 -4.76
CA ALA A 185 12.23 -9.71 -5.17
C ALA A 185 12.16 -9.51 -6.70
N PHE A 186 13.27 -9.50 -7.43
CA PHE A 186 13.23 -9.33 -8.89
C PHE A 186 12.44 -10.45 -9.58
N ARG A 187 11.64 -10.05 -10.56
CA ARG A 187 10.95 -10.97 -11.46
C ARG A 187 11.10 -10.46 -12.89
N SER A 188 11.61 -11.27 -13.80
CA SER A 188 11.70 -10.84 -15.20
C SER A 188 10.30 -10.80 -15.86
N PRO A 189 10.08 -9.91 -16.84
CA PRO A 189 8.84 -9.92 -17.63
C PRO A 189 8.55 -11.27 -18.29
N ALA A 190 9.60 -11.99 -18.74
CA ALA A 190 9.48 -13.31 -19.33
C ALA A 190 8.99 -14.36 -18.32
N TYR A 191 9.53 -14.35 -17.09
CA TYR A 191 9.07 -15.23 -16.02
C TYR A 191 7.62 -14.91 -15.63
N GLN A 192 7.25 -13.63 -15.49
CA GLN A 192 5.86 -13.23 -15.23
C GLN A 192 4.91 -13.69 -16.35
N ALA A 193 5.33 -13.62 -17.61
CA ALA A 193 4.55 -14.13 -18.73
C ALA A 193 4.37 -15.65 -18.68
N ALA A 194 5.38 -16.41 -18.23
CA ALA A 194 5.27 -17.85 -18.04
C ALA A 194 4.27 -18.19 -16.91
N LEU A 195 4.34 -17.49 -15.77
CA LEU A 195 3.37 -17.64 -14.69
C LEU A 195 1.93 -17.37 -15.16
N ARG A 196 1.73 -16.35 -16.02
CA ARG A 196 0.42 -16.07 -16.63
C ARG A 196 -0.14 -17.24 -17.42
N ARG A 197 0.67 -17.83 -18.30
CA ARG A 197 0.25 -18.97 -19.11
C ARG A 197 -0.11 -20.18 -18.26
N ASN A 198 0.65 -20.41 -17.19
CA ASN A 198 0.48 -21.58 -16.33
C ASN A 198 -0.60 -21.39 -15.26
N SER A 199 -1.14 -20.18 -15.07
CA SER A 199 -2.16 -19.89 -14.05
C SER A 199 -3.19 -18.86 -14.54
N PRO A 200 -3.93 -19.16 -15.62
CA PRO A 200 -4.78 -18.20 -16.33
C PRO A 200 -5.93 -17.65 -15.48
N ASN A 201 -6.40 -18.41 -14.48
CA ASN A 201 -7.48 -18.02 -13.57
C ASN A 201 -6.98 -17.37 -12.27
N SER A 202 -5.67 -17.21 -12.10
CA SER A 202 -5.13 -16.52 -10.94
C SER A 202 -5.20 -15.00 -11.13
N GLY A 203 -5.99 -14.32 -10.31
CA GLY A 203 -6.00 -12.84 -10.28
C GLY A 203 -4.60 -12.25 -10.05
N ARG A 204 -3.68 -13.02 -9.43
CA ARG A 204 -2.26 -12.69 -9.25
C ARG A 204 -1.44 -12.72 -10.54
N ALA A 205 -1.73 -13.63 -11.49
CA ALA A 205 -1.00 -13.66 -12.75
C ALA A 205 -1.57 -12.64 -13.75
N GLY A 206 -2.89 -12.40 -13.75
CA GLY A 206 -3.55 -11.52 -14.73
C GLY A 206 -3.17 -10.03 -14.69
N LEU A 207 -2.71 -9.48 -13.56
CA LEU A 207 -2.75 -8.02 -13.33
C LEU A 207 -1.41 -7.27 -13.44
N ALA A 208 -0.27 -7.92 -13.59
CA ALA A 208 1.01 -7.22 -13.63
C ALA A 208 1.63 -7.20 -15.03
N ILE A 209 1.08 -6.37 -15.93
CA ILE A 209 1.79 -5.94 -17.14
C ILE A 209 2.98 -5.06 -16.74
N ASN A 210 2.84 -4.29 -15.65
CA ASN A 210 3.85 -3.39 -15.09
C ASN A 210 4.08 -3.72 -13.61
N SER A 211 4.70 -4.87 -13.31
CA SER A 211 4.99 -5.23 -11.92
C SER A 211 6.13 -4.37 -11.35
N PRO A 212 6.01 -3.81 -10.13
CA PRO A 212 7.16 -3.21 -9.46
C PRO A 212 8.34 -4.16 -9.27
N HIS A 213 8.09 -5.47 -9.18
CA HIS A 213 9.15 -6.48 -9.10
C HIS A 213 10.04 -6.52 -10.35
N PHE A 214 9.60 -5.95 -11.48
CA PHE A 214 10.44 -5.84 -12.67
C PHE A 214 11.62 -4.89 -12.45
N THR A 215 11.51 -3.96 -11.50
CA THR A 215 12.58 -3.01 -11.17
C THR A 215 13.67 -3.61 -10.30
N GLY A 216 13.44 -4.77 -9.67
CA GLY A 216 14.31 -5.31 -8.62
C GLY A 216 14.29 -4.51 -7.31
N ARG A 217 13.56 -3.39 -7.24
CA ARG A 217 13.44 -2.50 -6.07
C ARG A 217 12.23 -2.81 -5.18
N ALA A 218 11.33 -3.67 -5.64
CA ALA A 218 10.19 -4.15 -4.85
C ALA A 218 10.52 -5.46 -4.15
N LEU A 219 10.26 -5.51 -2.85
CA LEU A 219 10.47 -6.66 -1.99
C LEU A 219 9.15 -7.08 -1.35
N ASP A 220 8.82 -8.36 -1.47
CA ASP A 220 7.85 -9.01 -0.60
C ASP A 220 8.61 -9.51 0.63
N LEU A 221 8.30 -8.98 1.81
CA LEU A 221 8.93 -9.30 3.07
C LEU A 221 8.02 -10.18 3.94
N TYR A 222 8.61 -11.14 4.64
CA TYR A 222 7.87 -11.93 5.60
C TYR A 222 7.51 -11.10 6.85
N VAL A 223 6.23 -10.74 6.96
CA VAL A 223 5.67 -10.00 8.11
C VAL A 223 4.79 -10.88 8.99
N GLY A 224 4.92 -12.21 8.89
CA GLY A 224 4.09 -13.17 9.63
C GLY A 224 2.95 -13.77 8.83
N ALA A 225 2.26 -14.74 9.47
CA ALA A 225 1.17 -15.51 8.89
C ALA A 225 1.55 -16.20 7.56
N GLU A 226 0.59 -16.43 6.67
CA GLU A 226 0.82 -17.03 5.36
C GLU A 226 1.47 -15.98 4.43
N PRO A 227 2.67 -16.26 3.87
CA PRO A 227 3.34 -15.33 2.97
C PRO A 227 2.50 -14.99 1.74
N VAL A 228 2.57 -13.72 1.32
CA VAL A 228 1.96 -13.18 0.10
C VAL A 228 0.46 -13.45 -0.09
N SER A 229 -0.29 -13.87 0.96
CA SER A 229 -1.73 -14.16 0.89
C SER A 229 -2.62 -12.92 1.05
N THR A 230 -3.48 -12.68 0.06
CA THR A 230 -4.39 -11.51 0.01
C THR A 230 -5.72 -11.73 0.71
N SER A 231 -5.91 -12.85 1.43
CA SER A 231 -7.14 -13.04 2.21
C SER A 231 -7.17 -12.06 3.38
N ASP A 232 -8.32 -11.46 3.63
CA ASP A 232 -8.48 -10.47 4.71
C ASP A 232 -8.14 -11.04 6.10
N PRO A 233 -8.51 -12.29 6.47
CA PRO A 233 -8.06 -12.87 7.73
C PRO A 233 -6.54 -12.98 7.85
N ASN A 234 -5.84 -13.32 6.77
CA ASN A 234 -4.37 -13.37 6.77
C ASN A 234 -3.76 -11.98 6.93
N ARG A 235 -4.28 -11.01 6.15
CA ARG A 235 -3.84 -9.61 6.23
C ARG A 235 -4.06 -9.04 7.61
N LEU A 236 -5.17 -9.38 8.28
CA LEU A 236 -5.43 -8.95 9.65
C LEU A 236 -4.35 -9.44 10.63
N ILE A 237 -3.89 -10.68 10.51
CA ILE A 237 -2.77 -11.19 11.33
C ILE A 237 -1.48 -10.43 10.99
N GLN A 238 -1.20 -10.23 9.70
CA GLN A 238 0.01 -9.54 9.25
C GLN A 238 0.09 -8.10 9.74
N ILE A 239 -1.00 -7.33 9.65
CA ILE A 239 -0.98 -5.93 10.07
C ILE A 239 -0.83 -5.76 11.58
N ASN A 240 -1.18 -6.78 12.36
CA ASN A 240 -1.00 -6.80 13.82
C ASN A 240 0.34 -7.41 14.24
N SER A 241 1.17 -7.87 13.29
CA SER A 241 2.49 -8.39 13.62
C SER A 241 3.45 -7.28 14.08
N PRO A 242 4.39 -7.57 15.00
CA PRO A 242 5.42 -6.61 15.38
C PRO A 242 6.26 -6.13 14.18
N ALA A 243 6.54 -7.03 13.23
CA ALA A 243 7.33 -6.72 12.04
C ALA A 243 6.64 -5.68 11.14
N TYR A 244 5.36 -5.86 10.84
CA TYR A 244 4.61 -4.91 10.02
C TYR A 244 4.48 -3.54 10.71
N GLN A 245 4.16 -3.54 12.00
CA GLN A 245 4.06 -2.32 12.81
C GLN A 245 5.38 -1.54 12.83
N TRP A 246 6.51 -2.24 12.94
CA TRP A 246 7.82 -1.62 12.86
C TRP A 246 8.09 -1.02 11.47
N LEU A 247 7.78 -1.75 10.39
CA LEU A 247 7.97 -1.27 9.02
C LEU A 247 7.16 -0.01 8.74
N VAL A 248 5.87 0.01 9.10
CA VAL A 248 5.00 1.19 8.88
C VAL A 248 5.57 2.44 9.55
N LYS A 249 6.17 2.30 10.73
CA LYS A 249 6.79 3.40 11.47
C LYS A 249 8.15 3.80 10.91
N ASN A 250 8.97 2.85 10.43
CA ASN A 250 10.40 3.06 10.23
C ASN A 250 10.91 2.91 8.79
N ALA A 251 10.27 2.10 7.94
CA ALA A 251 10.81 1.72 6.63
C ALA A 251 11.11 2.91 5.72
N HIS A 252 10.33 3.99 5.83
CA HIS A 252 10.54 5.24 5.08
C HIS A 252 11.92 5.88 5.34
N ARG A 253 12.52 5.67 6.51
CA ARG A 253 13.89 6.15 6.84
C ARG A 253 14.97 5.49 5.98
N PHE A 254 14.63 4.36 5.36
CA PHE A 254 15.48 3.58 4.48
C PHE A 254 15.00 3.64 3.02
N GLY A 255 14.08 4.55 2.69
CA GLY A 255 13.52 4.71 1.34
C GLY A 255 12.49 3.64 0.96
N PHE A 256 12.01 2.80 1.89
CA PHE A 256 10.98 1.80 1.60
C PHE A 256 9.59 2.33 1.88
N HIS A 257 8.68 2.10 0.94
CA HIS A 257 7.28 2.52 1.03
C HIS A 257 6.33 1.35 0.78
N PRO A 258 5.22 1.25 1.53
CA PRO A 258 4.30 0.13 1.41
C PRO A 258 3.43 0.23 0.16
N TYR A 259 3.11 -0.90 -0.46
CA TYR A 259 1.91 -1.01 -1.26
C TYR A 259 0.73 -1.28 -0.33
N PHE A 260 -0.15 -0.30 -0.17
CA PHE A 260 -1.17 -0.28 0.88
C PHE A 260 -2.03 -1.56 0.97
N TYR A 261 -2.30 -2.21 -0.17
CA TYR A 261 -3.14 -3.40 -0.24
C TYR A 261 -2.43 -4.65 0.28
N GLU A 262 -1.10 -4.73 0.19
CA GLU A 262 -0.31 -5.93 0.46
C GLU A 262 0.68 -5.66 1.60
N PRO A 263 0.39 -6.08 2.85
CA PRO A 263 1.24 -5.79 4.01
C PRO A 263 2.71 -6.19 3.86
N TRP A 264 2.98 -7.21 3.06
CA TRP A 264 4.33 -7.71 2.77
C TRP A 264 5.06 -6.92 1.69
N HIS A 265 4.40 -6.12 0.85
CA HIS A 265 4.99 -5.56 -0.37
C HIS A 265 5.51 -4.13 -0.15
N TRP A 266 6.83 -3.95 -0.31
CA TRP A 266 7.52 -2.68 -0.07
C TRP A 266 8.39 -2.31 -1.27
N GLU A 267 8.21 -1.09 -1.76
CA GLU A 267 8.94 -0.54 -2.91
C GLU A 267 10.02 0.43 -2.42
N TYR A 268 11.29 0.19 -2.80
CA TYR A 268 12.40 1.11 -2.56
C TYR A 268 12.35 2.29 -3.54
N ARG A 269 12.25 3.50 -2.97
CA ARG A 269 12.17 4.79 -3.66
C ARG A 269 12.95 5.81 -2.82
N PRO A 270 14.28 5.91 -3.03
CA PRO A 270 15.12 6.81 -2.25
C PRO A 270 14.80 8.28 -2.49
#